data_AF-A0A3D1DDE8-F1
#
_entry.id   AF-A0A3D1DDE8-F1
#
_cell.length_a   1.000
_cell.length_b   1.000
_cell.length_c   1.000
_cell.angle_alpha   90.00
_cell.angle_beta   90.00
_cell.angle_gamma   90.00
#
_symmetry.space_group_name_H-M   'P 1'
#
loop_
_entity.id
_entity.type
_entity.pdbx_description
1 polymer ?
#
loop_
_entity_poly.entity_id
_entity_poly.type
_entity_poly.pdbx_seq_one_letter_code
_entity_poly.pdbx_strand_id
1 'polypeptide(L)' 'MIENRMASRDKVEVVTRAPKIPYRETVSGSSEGSYRHKKQTGGAGQFAEVHFKVASLTQEFG' A
#
# COMPACT_ATOMS: atom_id res chain seq x y z
N MET A 1 8.69 -29.22 17.06
CA MET A 1 9.83 -30.02 17.56
C MET A 1 11.21 -29.35 17.32
N ILE A 2 11.32 -28.24 16.56
CA ILE A 2 12.61 -27.53 16.34
C ILE A 2 12.88 -26.49 17.44
N GLU A 3 11.85 -25.79 17.91
CA GLU A 3 11.94 -24.76 18.95
C GLU A 3 12.54 -25.30 20.26
N ASN A 4 12.05 -26.45 20.74
CA ASN A 4 12.61 -27.11 21.93
C ASN A 4 14.08 -27.54 21.78
N ARG A 5 14.53 -27.86 20.56
CA ARG A 5 15.93 -28.21 20.31
C ARG A 5 16.82 -26.97 20.39
N MET A 6 16.39 -25.84 19.83
CA MET A 6 17.12 -24.58 19.87
C MET A 6 17.22 -24.00 21.28
N ALA A 7 16.14 -24.09 22.07
CA ALA A 7 16.15 -23.66 23.46
C ALA A 7 17.07 -24.51 24.35
N SER A 8 17.08 -25.85 24.16
CA SER A 8 17.79 -26.77 25.05
C SER A 8 19.26 -27.00 24.72
N ARG A 9 19.63 -27.13 23.43
CA ARG A 9 21.01 -27.43 23.01
C ARG A 9 21.80 -26.18 22.66
N ASP A 10 21.13 -25.22 22.03
CA ASP A 10 21.78 -24.03 21.46
C ASP A 10 21.57 -22.77 22.33
N LYS A 11 20.76 -22.87 23.39
CA LYS A 11 20.38 -21.76 24.30
C LYS A 11 19.81 -20.54 23.56
N VAL A 12 19.10 -20.78 22.45
CA VAL A 12 18.46 -19.74 21.63
C VAL A 12 16.96 -19.73 21.90
N GLU A 13 16.43 -18.60 22.36
CA GLU A 13 15.00 -18.37 22.42
C GLU A 13 14.49 -17.84 21.07
N VAL A 14 13.44 -18.48 20.54
CA VAL A 14 12.84 -18.15 19.25
C VAL A 14 11.45 -17.57 19.47
N VAL A 15 11.25 -16.32 19.08
CA VAL A 15 9.92 -15.68 19.09
C VAL A 15 9.26 -15.93 17.73
N THR A 16 8.25 -16.77 17.71
CA THR A 16 7.43 -17.01 16.52
C THR A 16 6.20 -16.11 16.52
N ARG A 17 5.79 -15.69 15.32
CA ARG A 17 4.53 -14.99 15.09
C ARG A 17 3.94 -15.46 13.78
N ALA A 18 2.61 -15.39 13.66
CA ALA A 18 1.97 -15.65 12.39
C ALA A 18 2.53 -14.70 11.31
N PRO A 19 2.82 -15.21 10.09
CA PRO A 19 3.26 -14.36 8.99
C PRO A 19 2.17 -13.34 8.66
N LYS A 20 2.58 -12.11 8.32
CA LYS A 20 1.65 -11.06 7.91
C LYS A 20 1.17 -11.33 6.49
N ILE A 21 -0.13 -11.18 6.25
CA ILE A 21 -0.71 -11.25 4.91
C ILE A 21 -0.43 -9.93 4.18
N PRO A 22 0.15 -9.95 2.97
CA PRO A 22 0.40 -8.75 2.18
C PRO A 22 -0.90 -8.31 1.48
N TYR A 23 -1.73 -7.54 2.18
CA TYR A 23 -2.95 -6.97 1.60
C TYR A 23 -2.63 -5.99 0.47
N ARG A 24 -3.50 -5.96 -0.54
CA ARG A 24 -3.46 -5.02 -1.67
C ARG A 24 -4.75 -4.22 -1.69
N GLU A 25 -4.65 -2.96 -2.08
CA GLU A 25 -5.79 -2.07 -2.24
C GLU A 25 -6.11 -1.90 -3.73
N THR A 26 -7.39 -1.84 -4.07
CA THR A 26 -7.89 -1.53 -5.41
C THR A 26 -9.20 -0.76 -5.30
N VAL A 27 -9.52 0.03 -6.32
CA VAL A 27 -10.84 0.68 -6.40
C VAL A 27 -11.93 -0.37 -6.64
N SER A 28 -13.12 -0.16 -6.08
CA SER A 28 -14.24 -1.10 -6.21
C SER A 28 -15.08 -0.89 -7.48
N GLY A 29 -14.92 0.23 -8.18
CA GLY A 29 -15.70 0.57 -9.37
C GLY A 29 -15.12 1.76 -10.12
N SER A 30 -15.87 2.27 -11.10
CA SER A 30 -15.50 3.48 -11.83
C SER A 30 -15.84 4.75 -11.04
N SER A 31 -14.97 5.75 -11.12
CA SER A 31 -15.15 7.06 -10.51
C SER A 31 -14.46 8.15 -11.33
N GLU A 32 -14.98 9.36 -11.26
CA GLU A 32 -14.37 10.56 -11.86
C GLU A 32 -13.92 11.52 -10.76
N GLY A 33 -12.86 12.28 -11.02
CA GLY A 33 -12.28 13.20 -10.06
C GLY A 33 -11.69 14.42 -10.75
N SER A 34 -11.68 15.55 -10.04
CA SER A 34 -10.96 16.75 -10.45
C SER A 34 -10.07 17.22 -9.31
N TYR A 35 -8.84 17.59 -9.64
CA TYR A 35 -7.89 18.14 -8.70
C TYR A 35 -7.29 19.42 -9.24
N ARG A 36 -7.31 20.46 -8.41
CA ARG A 36 -6.73 21.75 -8.74
C ARG A 36 -5.61 22.07 -7.75
N HIS A 37 -4.38 22.07 -8.25
CA HIS A 37 -3.24 22.60 -7.54
C HIS A 37 -3.09 24.09 -7.83
N LYS A 38 -3.35 24.94 -6.83
CA LYS A 38 -3.14 26.39 -6.98
C LYS A 38 -2.32 26.94 -5.82
N LYS A 39 -1.04 27.18 -6.09
CA LYS A 39 -0.09 27.87 -5.23
C LYS A 39 0.50 29.06 -5.97
N GLN A 40 -0.32 30.09 -6.13
CA GLN A 40 0.09 31.42 -6.55
C GLN A 40 -0.24 32.40 -5.43
N THR A 41 0.79 33.03 -4.86
CA THR A 41 0.67 34.16 -3.92
C THR A 41 1.09 35.49 -4.58
N GLY A 42 1.71 35.46 -5.77
CA GLY A 42 2.11 36.60 -6.61
C GLY A 42 2.00 36.29 -8.12
N GLY A 43 2.77 36.98 -8.97
CA GLY A 43 2.64 36.89 -10.44
C GLY A 43 3.11 35.56 -11.07
N ALA A 44 4.08 34.88 -10.45
CA ALA A 44 4.51 33.54 -10.83
C ALA A 44 4.19 32.56 -9.69
N GLY A 45 3.77 31.34 -10.04
CA GLY A 45 3.48 30.28 -9.08
C GLY A 45 2.99 29.01 -9.77
N GLN A 46 2.59 28.02 -8.97
CA GLN A 46 2.19 26.71 -9.49
C GLN A 46 0.67 26.67 -9.66
N PHE A 47 0.21 26.47 -10.88
CA PHE A 47 -1.19 26.23 -11.19
C PHE A 47 -1.31 25.00 -12.09
N ALA A 48 -2.15 24.05 -11.69
CA ALA A 48 -2.53 22.90 -12.50
C ALA A 48 -3.96 22.48 -12.15
N GLU A 49 -4.71 22.09 -13.15
CA GLU A 49 -6.04 21.49 -13.00
C GLU A 49 -6.07 20.20 -13.82
N VAL A 50 -6.49 19.11 -13.17
CA VAL A 50 -6.47 17.77 -13.73
C VAL A 50 -7.84 17.15 -13.50
N HIS A 51 -8.45 16.69 -14.57
CA HIS A 51 -9.63 15.83 -14.53
C HIS A 51 -9.19 14.42 -14.87
N PHE A 52 -9.64 13.45 -14.09
CA PHE A 52 -9.25 12.06 -14.28
C PHE A 52 -10.42 11.12 -14.02
N LYS A 53 -10.36 9.95 -14.66
CA LYS A 53 -11.31 8.86 -14.48
C LYS A 53 -10.51 7.64 -14.03
N VAL A 54 -11.01 6.95 -13.01
CA VAL A 54 -10.41 5.75 -12.44
C VAL A 54 -11.44 4.63 -12.57
N ALA A 55 -10.99 3.43 -12.93
CA ALA A 55 -11.82 2.23 -12.93
C ALA A 55 -10.99 1.02 -12.50
N SER A 56 -11.64 0.05 -11.88
CA SER A 56 -11.02 -1.24 -11.55
C SER A 56 -10.76 -2.05 -12.81
N LEU A 57 -9.57 -2.65 -12.92
CA LEU A 57 -9.33 -3.72 -13.88
C LEU A 57 -9.45 -5.07 -13.18
N THR A 58 -9.97 -6.06 -13.92
CA THR A 58 -9.95 -7.46 -13.49
C THR A 58 -8.51 -7.87 -13.24
N GLN A 59 -8.22 -8.34 -12.02
CA GLN A 59 -6.92 -8.88 -11.68
C GLN A 59 -6.91 -10.38 -12.01
N GLU A 60 -5.99 -10.80 -12.88
CA GLU A 60 -5.69 -12.21 -13.06
C GLU A 60 -4.77 -12.66 -11.91
N PHE A 61 -5.23 -13.65 -11.14
CA PHE A 61 -4.41 -14.30 -10.12
C PHE A 61 -3.63 -15.43 -10.81
N GLY A 62 -2.30 -15.35 -10.80
CA GLY A 62 -1.40 -16.41 -11.25
C GLY A 62 -1.10 -17.43 -10.16
#